data_AF-A0A382H0K3-F1
#
_entry.id   AF-A0A382H0K3-F1
#
_cell.length_a   1.000
_cell.length_b   1.000
_cell.length_c   1.000
_cell.angle_alpha   90.00
_cell.angle_beta   90.00
_cell.angle_gamma   90.00
#
_symmetry.space_group_name_H-M   'P 1'
#
loop_
_entity.id
_entity.type
_entity.pdbx_description
1 polymer ?
#
loop_
_entity_poly.entity_id
_entity_poly.type
_entity_poly.pdbx_seq_one_letter_code
_entity_poly.pdbx_strand_id
1 'polypeptide(L)'
;MTVNYPNDTVWLDPKFSLTSLIKPTSEGIDMATTIPGETYLGETLVQPLSEVADVTIYVWPLRCLNTKAGGPTFGVDVGGVEIIRFDPHGPGGHWHARGYDKLGAGNSHIDFPDDVQDSNKQVEWSLNKIREEIPQLLEQAGYPTEAKSVDETLLDKATRAVAEHLKKEGDLRPQAIALGALKE
;
A
#
# COMPACT_ATOMS: atom_id res chain seq x y z
N MET A 1 -60.72 -33.93 -27.78
CA MET A 1 -59.74 -32.82 -27.70
C MET A 1 -58.77 -33.22 -26.61
N THR A 2 -57.49 -33.55 -26.82
CA THR A 2 -56.52 -33.20 -27.88
C THR A 2 -55.45 -34.31 -27.89
N VAL A 3 -54.91 -34.62 -29.06
CA VAL A 3 -53.73 -35.50 -29.26
C VAL A 3 -52.45 -34.65 -29.10
N ASN A 4 -51.36 -35.20 -28.55
CA ASN A 4 -49.98 -35.02 -29.08
C ASN A 4 -48.90 -35.69 -28.20
N TYR A 5 -48.16 -36.63 -28.82
CA TYR A 5 -46.68 -36.71 -28.78
C TYR A 5 -46.18 -36.06 -30.10
N PRO A 6 -44.88 -35.74 -30.37
CA PRO A 6 -43.63 -36.15 -29.71
C PRO A 6 -42.53 -35.05 -29.60
N ASN A 7 -41.35 -35.48 -29.09
CA ASN A 7 -39.97 -34.99 -29.27
C ASN A 7 -39.73 -33.67 -30.03
N ASP A 8 -38.91 -32.79 -29.46
CA ASP A 8 -37.88 -32.08 -30.23
C ASP A 8 -36.63 -31.79 -29.40
N THR A 9 -35.50 -32.22 -29.96
CA THR A 9 -34.15 -31.89 -29.52
C THR A 9 -33.81 -30.52 -30.07
N VAL A 10 -33.39 -29.57 -29.22
CA VAL A 10 -32.87 -28.28 -29.67
C VAL A 10 -31.44 -28.08 -29.16
N TRP A 11 -30.54 -28.11 -30.15
CA TRP A 11 -29.19 -27.57 -30.29
C TRP A 11 -28.60 -26.74 -29.13
N LEU A 12 -27.41 -27.17 -28.67
CA LEU A 12 -26.50 -26.42 -27.81
C LEU A 12 -25.96 -25.18 -28.54
N ASP A 13 -26.15 -24.01 -27.92
CA ASP A 13 -25.48 -22.75 -28.27
C ASP A 13 -24.15 -22.67 -27.48
N PRO A 14 -22.96 -22.52 -28.10
CA PRO A 14 -21.68 -22.66 -27.42
C PRO A 14 -21.16 -21.32 -26.86
N LYS A 15 -22.03 -20.51 -26.27
CA LYS A 15 -21.64 -19.24 -25.64
C LYS A 15 -22.51 -18.98 -24.43
N PHE A 16 -22.15 -19.53 -23.29
CA PHE A 16 -22.35 -18.99 -21.93
C PHE A 16 -22.08 -20.14 -20.95
N SER A 17 -20.82 -20.30 -20.54
CA SER A 17 -20.52 -21.05 -19.32
C SER A 17 -20.03 -20.03 -18.30
N LEU A 18 -20.90 -19.77 -17.32
CA LEU A 18 -20.55 -19.16 -16.05
C LEU A 18 -19.56 -20.08 -15.34
N THR A 19 -18.28 -19.82 -15.53
CA THR A 19 -17.28 -20.11 -14.51
C THR A 19 -16.64 -18.79 -14.14
N SER A 20 -17.24 -18.18 -13.11
CA SER A 20 -16.52 -17.32 -12.18
C SER A 20 -15.20 -18.00 -11.83
N LEU A 21 -14.11 -17.56 -12.46
CA LEU A 21 -12.77 -17.81 -11.96
C LEU A 21 -12.62 -16.92 -10.74
N ILE A 22 -13.11 -17.44 -9.61
CA ILE A 22 -12.57 -17.11 -8.30
C ILE A 22 -11.07 -17.44 -8.41
N LYS A 23 -10.24 -16.41 -8.58
CA LYS A 23 -8.82 -16.57 -8.33
C LYS A 23 -8.64 -16.78 -6.82
N PRO A 24 -7.90 -17.81 -6.40
CA PRO A 24 -7.78 -18.16 -5.00
C PRO A 24 -6.94 -17.12 -4.24
N THR A 25 -7.45 -16.74 -3.08
CA THR A 25 -6.78 -16.47 -1.78
C THR A 25 -5.35 -15.93 -1.79
N SER A 26 -5.22 -14.70 -1.26
CA SER A 26 -4.20 -14.11 -0.35
C SER A 26 -2.96 -14.92 0.13
N GLU A 27 -2.40 -15.82 -0.67
CA GLU A 27 -1.07 -16.38 -0.48
C GLU A 27 -0.19 -15.86 -1.61
N GLY A 28 0.73 -14.96 -1.28
CA GLY A 28 1.67 -14.37 -2.24
C GLY A 28 1.29 -12.99 -2.77
N ILE A 29 0.63 -12.15 -1.97
CA ILE A 29 0.77 -10.69 -2.18
C ILE A 29 2.21 -10.40 -1.75
N ASP A 30 3.14 -10.24 -2.70
CA ASP A 30 4.46 -9.68 -2.38
C ASP A 30 4.15 -8.32 -1.76
N MET A 31 4.25 -8.15 -0.44
CA MET A 31 4.07 -6.82 0.14
C MET A 31 5.40 -6.08 0.05
N ALA A 32 5.42 -4.77 0.31
CA ALA A 32 6.63 -4.10 0.76
C ALA A 32 7.41 -5.02 1.71
N THR A 33 8.62 -5.37 1.30
CA THR A 33 9.35 -6.47 1.96
C THR A 33 10.08 -5.93 3.17
N THR A 34 9.94 -6.61 4.31
CA THR A 34 10.71 -6.27 5.51
C THR A 34 12.18 -6.58 5.29
N ILE A 35 13.05 -5.72 5.83
CA ILE A 35 14.49 -5.83 5.62
C ILE A 35 15.11 -6.62 6.79
N PRO A 36 15.94 -7.64 6.51
CA PRO A 36 16.63 -8.38 7.57
C PRO A 36 17.42 -7.48 8.52
N GLY A 37 17.27 -7.73 9.82
CA GLY A 37 17.93 -6.97 10.89
C GLY A 37 17.13 -5.75 11.38
N GLU A 38 16.17 -5.26 10.60
CA GLU A 38 15.24 -4.22 11.05
C GLU A 38 14.20 -4.78 12.03
N THR A 39 13.67 -3.92 12.88
CA THR A 39 12.58 -4.26 13.82
C THR A 39 11.30 -3.55 13.41
N TYR A 40 10.18 -4.26 13.47
CA TYR A 40 8.86 -3.72 13.12
C TYR A 40 7.94 -3.92 14.32
N LEU A 41 7.39 -2.82 14.85
CA LEU A 41 6.45 -2.83 15.96
C LEU A 41 5.09 -2.29 15.51
N GLY A 42 4.05 -2.84 16.14
CA GLY A 42 2.66 -2.57 15.82
C GLY A 42 2.10 -3.48 14.73
N GLU A 43 0.78 -3.49 14.59
CA GLU A 43 0.09 -4.29 13.58
C GLU A 43 0.28 -3.67 12.20
N THR A 44 0.68 -4.46 11.19
CA THR A 44 0.68 -3.97 9.80
C THR A 44 -0.75 -3.80 9.32
N LEU A 45 -1.05 -2.66 8.69
CA LEU A 45 -2.32 -2.43 8.01
C LEU A 45 -2.06 -2.33 6.50
N VAL A 46 -2.94 -2.96 5.72
CA VAL A 46 -2.97 -2.86 4.25
C VAL A 46 -4.39 -2.53 3.84
N GLN A 47 -4.56 -1.61 2.89
CA GLN A 47 -5.86 -1.20 2.34
C GLN A 47 -5.78 -1.10 0.82
N PRO A 48 -6.84 -1.51 0.09
CA PRO A 48 -6.90 -1.34 -1.35
C PRO A 48 -7.12 0.13 -1.74
N LEU A 49 -6.49 0.55 -2.82
CA LEU A 49 -6.74 1.82 -3.52
C LEU A 49 -7.44 1.61 -4.87
N SER A 50 -7.54 0.36 -5.33
CA SER A 50 -8.23 -0.02 -6.57
C SER A 50 -9.02 -1.31 -6.34
N GLU A 51 -10.11 -1.51 -7.09
CA GLU A 51 -10.89 -2.76 -7.03
C GLU A 51 -10.28 -3.89 -7.88
N VAL A 52 -9.50 -3.55 -8.90
CA VAL A 52 -9.18 -4.48 -10.00
C VAL A 52 -7.70 -4.60 -10.35
N ALA A 53 -6.86 -3.61 -10.00
CA ALA A 53 -5.47 -3.54 -10.46
C ALA A 53 -4.44 -3.73 -9.34
N ASP A 54 -4.89 -4.22 -8.19
CA ASP A 54 -4.04 -4.56 -7.04
C ASP A 54 -3.11 -3.42 -6.60
N VAL A 55 -3.66 -2.20 -6.61
CA VAL A 55 -3.03 -1.03 -5.99
C VAL A 55 -3.41 -1.01 -4.51
N THR A 56 -2.43 -1.00 -3.63
CA THR A 56 -2.64 -1.00 -2.17
C THR A 56 -1.78 0.04 -1.47
N ILE A 57 -2.29 0.60 -0.38
CA ILE A 57 -1.48 1.32 0.61
C ILE A 57 -1.22 0.40 1.80
N TYR A 58 0.01 0.40 2.32
CA TYR A 58 0.37 -0.33 3.53
C TYR A 58 0.94 0.64 4.58
N VAL A 59 0.92 0.25 5.86
CA VAL A 59 1.66 0.96 6.92
C VAL A 59 2.25 -0.01 7.94
N TRP A 60 3.52 0.25 8.27
CA TRP A 60 4.20 -0.23 9.46
C TRP A 60 4.18 0.89 10.52
N PRO A 61 3.49 0.69 11.66
CA PRO A 61 3.35 1.74 12.68
C PRO A 61 4.68 2.23 13.22
N LEU A 62 5.64 1.33 13.41
CA LEU A 62 7.02 1.67 13.72
C LEU A 62 7.98 0.70 13.04
N ARG A 63 8.77 1.22 12.10
CA ARG A 63 9.93 0.56 11.51
C ARG A 63 11.20 1.12 12.14
N CYS A 64 12.05 0.26 12.68
CA CYS A 64 13.35 0.59 13.23
C CYS A 64 14.45 0.08 12.31
N LEU A 65 15.22 1.02 11.76
CA LEU A 65 16.33 0.75 10.85
C LEU A 65 17.51 0.11 11.60
N ASN A 66 18.39 -0.58 10.87
CA ASN A 66 19.65 -1.10 11.40
C ASN A 66 20.56 -0.03 12.02
N THR A 67 20.37 1.24 11.65
CA THR A 67 21.08 2.40 12.23
C THR A 67 20.54 2.85 13.58
N LYS A 68 19.48 2.21 14.08
CA LYS A 68 18.72 2.56 15.29
C LYS A 68 17.97 3.89 15.21
N ALA A 69 17.68 4.34 13.99
CA ALA A 69 16.70 5.40 13.70
C ALA A 69 15.39 4.77 13.21
N GLY A 70 14.30 5.53 13.19
CA GLY A 70 13.04 5.02 12.69
C GLY A 70 11.81 5.81 13.14
N GLY A 71 10.68 5.41 12.58
CA GLY A 71 9.36 5.99 12.77
C GLY A 71 8.31 5.19 12.00
N PRO A 72 7.10 5.74 11.82
CA PRO A 72 6.14 5.19 10.88
C PRO A 72 6.76 5.03 9.49
N THR A 73 6.33 4.02 8.75
CA THR A 73 6.74 3.82 7.36
C THR A 73 5.55 3.26 6.59
N PHE A 74 5.22 3.89 5.48
CA PHE A 74 4.06 3.50 4.68
C PHE A 74 4.28 3.85 3.22
N GLY A 75 3.55 3.19 2.35
CA GLY A 75 3.80 3.32 0.92
C GLY A 75 2.65 2.80 0.09
N VAL A 76 2.82 2.90 -1.22
CA VAL A 76 1.87 2.34 -2.21
C VAL A 76 2.58 1.29 -3.04
N ASP A 77 1.93 0.14 -3.12
CA ASP A 77 2.37 -1.02 -3.87
C ASP A 77 1.42 -1.27 -5.06
N VAL A 78 1.96 -1.84 -6.13
CA VAL A 78 1.20 -2.28 -7.29
C VAL A 78 1.55 -3.72 -7.61
N GLY A 79 0.58 -4.63 -7.50
CA GLY A 79 0.82 -6.07 -7.70
C GLY A 79 1.94 -6.58 -6.78
N GLY A 80 2.09 -5.93 -5.64
CA GLY A 80 3.11 -6.22 -4.65
C GLY A 80 4.50 -5.63 -4.83
N VAL A 81 4.70 -4.81 -5.86
CA VAL A 81 5.96 -4.08 -6.04
C VAL A 81 5.81 -2.72 -5.38
N GLU A 82 6.74 -2.35 -4.51
CA GLU A 82 6.70 -1.06 -3.83
C GLU A 82 7.08 0.08 -4.77
N ILE A 83 6.12 0.96 -5.01
CA ILE A 83 6.26 2.05 -5.97
C ILE A 83 6.67 3.35 -5.30
N ILE A 84 6.07 3.61 -4.14
CA ILE A 84 6.25 4.82 -3.35
C ILE A 84 6.43 4.39 -1.90
N ARG A 85 7.40 4.97 -1.20
CA ARG A 85 7.60 4.77 0.24
C ARG A 85 7.80 6.11 0.91
N PHE A 86 7.12 6.32 2.01
CA PHE A 86 7.35 7.43 2.92
C PHE A 86 7.98 6.89 4.19
N ASP A 87 9.06 7.51 4.63
CA ASP A 87 9.75 7.25 5.89
C ASP A 87 9.63 8.48 6.83
N PRO A 88 8.44 8.76 7.45
CA PRO A 88 8.22 9.81 8.45
C PRO A 88 9.01 9.64 9.76
N HIS A 89 10.32 9.69 9.72
CA HIS A 89 11.18 9.40 10.88
C HIS A 89 11.55 10.64 11.70
N GLY A 90 10.92 11.80 11.42
CA GLY A 90 11.27 13.08 12.02
C GLY A 90 12.55 13.64 11.40
N PRO A 91 13.57 14.03 12.19
CA PRO A 91 14.87 14.42 11.66
C PRO A 91 15.48 13.32 10.76
N GLY A 92 15.76 13.65 9.50
CA GLY A 92 16.24 12.69 8.50
C GLY A 92 15.15 11.83 7.84
N GLY A 93 13.87 12.13 8.11
CA GLY A 93 12.75 11.59 7.36
C GLY A 93 12.83 12.01 5.89
N HIS A 94 12.40 11.11 5.02
CA HIS A 94 12.43 11.27 3.58
C HIS A 94 11.36 10.39 2.94
N TRP A 95 11.26 10.43 1.63
CA TRP A 95 10.38 9.55 0.89
C TRP A 95 11.02 9.17 -0.44
N HIS A 96 10.40 8.21 -1.11
CA HIS A 96 10.88 7.57 -2.31
C HIS A 96 9.76 7.51 -3.33
N ALA A 97 10.08 7.87 -4.57
CA ALA A 97 9.15 7.83 -5.70
C ALA A 97 9.70 7.00 -6.86
N ARG A 98 8.83 6.76 -7.87
CA ARG A 98 9.18 6.20 -9.18
C ARG A 98 9.62 4.72 -9.16
N GLY A 99 9.24 3.97 -8.13
CA GLY A 99 9.58 2.54 -7.99
C GLY A 99 10.73 2.32 -7.01
N TYR A 100 10.43 2.29 -5.70
CA TYR A 100 11.46 2.04 -4.68
C TYR A 100 12.19 0.72 -4.92
N ASP A 101 11.46 -0.37 -5.13
CA ASP A 101 12.07 -1.69 -5.36
C ASP A 101 12.88 -1.74 -6.66
N LYS A 102 12.53 -0.90 -7.65
CA LYS A 102 13.23 -0.84 -8.95
C LYS A 102 14.49 0.01 -8.90
N LEU A 103 14.45 1.15 -8.19
CA LEU A 103 15.49 2.17 -8.23
C LEU A 103 16.44 2.09 -7.03
N GLY A 104 15.97 1.51 -5.92
CA GLY A 104 16.63 1.52 -4.63
C GLY A 104 16.58 2.91 -3.96
N ALA A 105 16.91 2.93 -2.67
CA ALA A 105 16.80 4.13 -1.84
C ALA A 105 17.54 5.34 -2.43
N GLY A 106 18.80 5.19 -2.87
CA GLY A 106 19.62 6.32 -3.33
C GLY A 106 19.10 7.02 -4.59
N ASN A 107 18.50 6.29 -5.54
CA ASN A 107 18.03 6.87 -6.80
C ASN A 107 16.57 7.36 -6.74
N SER A 108 15.84 6.98 -5.70
CA SER A 108 14.44 7.37 -5.49
C SER A 108 14.26 8.38 -4.35
N HIS A 109 15.31 8.66 -3.56
CA HIS A 109 15.29 9.54 -2.39
C HIS A 109 14.84 10.96 -2.73
N ILE A 110 13.91 11.47 -1.93
CA ILE A 110 13.42 12.85 -1.96
C ILE A 110 13.24 13.32 -0.52
N ASP A 111 13.78 14.48 -0.20
CA ASP A 111 13.59 15.10 1.12
C ASP A 111 12.17 15.65 1.27
N PHE A 112 11.65 15.64 2.51
CA PHE A 112 10.46 16.40 2.83
C PHE A 112 10.73 17.92 2.72
N PRO A 113 9.68 18.75 2.52
CA PRO A 113 9.84 20.20 2.61
C PRO A 113 10.47 20.65 3.94
N ASP A 114 11.20 21.77 3.91
CA ASP A 114 11.96 22.28 5.05
C ASP A 114 11.11 22.51 6.32
N ASP A 115 9.81 22.80 6.17
CA ASP A 115 8.87 23.02 7.27
C ASP A 115 8.16 21.74 7.78
N VAL A 116 8.45 20.59 7.17
CA VAL A 116 7.88 19.26 7.46
C VAL A 116 8.94 18.32 8.06
N GLN A 117 9.49 18.72 9.21
CA GLN A 117 10.58 17.99 9.89
C GLN A 117 10.11 17.12 11.07
N ASP A 118 8.90 17.37 11.58
CA ASP A 118 8.30 16.56 12.64
C ASP A 118 7.63 15.32 12.06
N SER A 119 7.77 14.18 12.73
CA SER A 119 7.25 12.89 12.25
C SER A 119 5.73 12.93 12.02
N ASN A 120 4.95 13.57 12.90
CA ASN A 120 3.50 13.66 12.71
C ASN A 120 3.14 14.55 11.52
N LYS A 121 3.86 15.67 11.32
CA LYS A 121 3.70 16.51 10.14
C LYS A 121 4.08 15.78 8.85
N GLN A 122 5.13 14.97 8.88
CA GLN A 122 5.55 14.14 7.75
C GLN A 122 4.48 13.10 7.40
N VAL A 123 3.87 12.45 8.39
CA VAL A 123 2.72 11.55 8.18
C VAL A 123 1.56 12.30 7.51
N GLU A 124 1.16 13.45 8.07
CA GLU A 124 0.05 14.25 7.53
C GLU A 124 0.32 14.68 6.08
N TRP A 125 1.51 15.25 5.83
CA TRP A 125 1.93 15.68 4.50
C TRP A 125 1.92 14.52 3.51
N SER A 126 2.45 13.36 3.90
CA SER A 126 2.56 12.18 3.03
C SER A 126 1.18 11.62 2.67
N LEU A 127 0.25 11.56 3.62
CA LEU A 127 -1.13 11.14 3.34
C LEU A 127 -1.86 12.12 2.42
N ASN A 128 -1.65 13.43 2.59
CA ASN A 128 -2.18 14.43 1.65
C ASN A 128 -1.57 14.27 0.25
N LYS A 129 -0.25 14.07 0.18
CA LYS A 129 0.47 13.80 -1.07
C LYS A 129 -0.12 12.60 -1.83
N ILE A 130 -0.41 11.51 -1.11
CA ILE A 130 -1.08 10.33 -1.68
C ILE A 130 -2.48 10.69 -2.20
N ARG A 131 -3.30 11.40 -1.41
CA ARG A 131 -4.65 11.80 -1.85
C ARG A 131 -4.65 12.68 -3.10
N GLU A 132 -3.67 13.57 -3.20
CA GLU A 132 -3.63 14.59 -4.26
C GLU A 132 -2.91 14.12 -5.53
N GLU A 133 -1.90 13.26 -5.40
CA GLU A 133 -0.93 13.00 -6.47
C GLU A 133 -0.72 11.51 -6.80
N ILE A 134 -1.42 10.57 -6.16
CA ILE A 134 -1.13 9.15 -6.38
C ILE A 134 -1.26 8.71 -7.85
N PRO A 135 -2.26 9.12 -8.65
CA PRO A 135 -2.31 8.70 -10.05
C PRO A 135 -1.10 9.21 -10.84
N GLN A 136 -0.68 10.45 -10.64
CA GLN A 136 0.47 11.04 -11.33
C GLN A 136 1.78 10.36 -10.92
N LEU A 137 1.95 10.02 -9.64
CA LEU A 137 3.14 9.33 -9.13
C LEU A 137 3.23 7.90 -9.71
N LEU A 138 2.11 7.19 -9.84
CA LEU A 138 2.04 5.88 -10.48
C LEU A 138 2.37 5.97 -11.98
N GLU A 139 1.84 6.96 -12.70
CA GLU A 139 2.20 7.19 -14.11
C GLU A 139 3.70 7.44 -14.30
N GLN A 140 4.30 8.28 -13.45
CA GLN A 140 5.74 8.56 -13.47
C GLN A 140 6.61 7.34 -13.14
N ALA A 141 6.07 6.39 -12.38
CA ALA A 141 6.70 5.10 -12.09
C ALA A 141 6.51 4.07 -13.21
N GLY A 142 5.75 4.40 -14.27
CA GLY A 142 5.49 3.53 -15.41
C GLY A 142 4.26 2.61 -15.25
N TYR A 143 3.31 2.98 -14.39
CA TYR A 143 2.08 2.22 -14.10
C TYR A 143 0.80 2.98 -14.51
N PRO A 144 0.61 3.31 -15.81
CA PRO A 144 -0.50 4.14 -16.27
C PRO A 144 -1.86 3.41 -16.24
N THR A 145 -1.87 2.08 -16.23
CA THR A 145 -3.12 1.30 -16.09
C THR A 145 -3.63 1.40 -14.67
N GLU A 146 -2.72 1.24 -13.70
CA GLU A 146 -2.99 1.23 -12.28
C GLU A 146 -3.29 2.63 -11.77
N ALA A 147 -2.61 3.66 -12.29
CA ALA A 147 -2.94 5.05 -12.07
C ALA A 147 -4.42 5.37 -12.39
N LYS A 148 -4.95 4.84 -13.50
CA LYS A 148 -6.35 5.03 -13.91
C LYS A 148 -7.35 4.19 -13.12
N SER A 149 -6.85 3.19 -12.39
CA SER A 149 -7.68 2.28 -11.59
C SER A 149 -7.86 2.74 -10.15
N VAL A 150 -7.14 3.78 -9.72
CA VAL A 150 -7.28 4.35 -8.38
C VAL A 150 -8.70 4.86 -8.21
N ASP A 151 -9.40 4.35 -7.21
CA ASP A 151 -10.73 4.77 -6.84
C ASP A 151 -10.66 5.84 -5.73
N GLU A 152 -11.27 6.99 -5.97
CA GLU A 152 -11.24 8.13 -5.05
C GLU A 152 -11.86 7.82 -3.68
N THR A 153 -12.91 6.98 -3.64
CA THR A 153 -13.59 6.60 -2.40
C THR A 153 -12.72 5.65 -1.58
N LEU A 154 -12.08 4.68 -2.25
CA LEU A 154 -11.11 3.79 -1.61
C LEU A 154 -9.88 4.57 -1.13
N LEU A 155 -9.40 5.53 -1.90
CA LEU A 155 -8.28 6.39 -1.54
C LEU A 155 -8.54 7.19 -0.26
N ASP A 156 -9.69 7.88 -0.17
CA ASP A 156 -10.06 8.61 1.05
C ASP A 156 -10.16 7.66 2.25
N LYS A 157 -10.90 6.56 2.09
CA LYS A 157 -11.08 5.56 3.15
C LYS A 157 -9.76 4.97 3.62
N ALA A 158 -8.88 4.58 2.70
CA ALA A 158 -7.62 3.92 3.00
C ALA A 158 -6.64 4.87 3.69
N THR A 159 -6.49 6.10 3.20
CA THR A 159 -5.63 7.10 3.84
C THR A 159 -6.12 7.51 5.22
N ARG A 160 -7.45 7.57 5.43
CA ARG A 160 -8.04 7.76 6.77
C ARG A 160 -7.76 6.57 7.68
N ALA A 161 -7.92 5.35 7.19
CA ALA A 161 -7.64 4.14 7.96
C ALA A 161 -6.17 4.08 8.42
N VAL A 162 -5.21 4.47 7.57
CA VAL A 162 -3.79 4.59 7.97
C VAL A 162 -3.61 5.59 9.12
N ALA A 163 -4.19 6.79 9.01
CA ALA A 163 -4.11 7.80 10.07
C ALA A 163 -4.76 7.35 11.38
N GLU A 164 -5.92 6.72 11.31
CA GLU A 164 -6.64 6.18 12.47
C GLU A 164 -5.89 5.00 13.10
N HIS A 165 -5.25 4.16 12.29
CA HIS A 165 -4.45 3.03 12.75
C HIS A 165 -3.19 3.49 13.48
N LEU A 166 -2.44 4.44 12.92
CA LEU A 166 -1.28 5.03 13.62
C LEU A 166 -1.67 5.62 14.98
N LYS A 167 -2.84 6.26 15.08
CA LYS A 167 -3.37 6.77 16.36
C LYS A 167 -3.74 5.65 17.34
N LYS A 168 -4.34 4.56 16.85
CA LYS A 168 -4.70 3.38 17.64
C LYS A 168 -3.47 2.70 18.24
N GLU A 169 -2.42 2.52 17.44
CA GLU A 169 -1.17 1.87 17.87
C GLU A 169 -0.42 2.70 18.93
N GLY A 170 -0.55 4.03 18.87
CA GLY A 170 0.02 4.94 19.86
C GLY A 170 1.55 5.07 19.74
N ASP A 171 2.20 5.53 20.81
CA ASP A 171 3.64 5.70 20.82
C ASP A 171 4.37 4.38 21.14
N LEU A 172 4.91 3.77 20.08
CA LEU A 172 5.68 2.52 20.16
C LEU A 172 7.18 2.76 20.41
N ARG A 173 7.65 4.01 20.42
CA ARG A 173 9.08 4.32 20.58
C ARG A 173 9.65 3.84 21.92
N PRO A 174 8.97 4.00 23.07
CA PRO A 174 9.48 3.50 24.35
C PRO A 174 9.73 1.99 24.32
N GLN A 175 8.85 1.22 23.66
CA GLN A 175 9.03 -0.22 23.50
C GLN A 175 10.25 -0.54 22.61
N ALA A 176 10.41 0.16 21.49
CA ALA A 176 11.58 -0.04 20.62
C ALA A 176 12.91 0.30 21.29
N ILE A 177 12.94 1.34 22.13
CA ILE A 177 14.10 1.70 22.95
C ILE A 177 14.41 0.59 23.95
N ALA A 178 13.40 0.07 24.65
CA ALA A 178 13.58 -1.04 25.61
C ALA A 178 14.10 -2.33 24.95
N LEU A 179 13.76 -2.56 23.67
CA LEU A 179 14.28 -3.66 22.86
C LEU A 179 15.68 -3.38 22.27
N GLY A 180 16.21 -2.17 22.44
CA GLY A 180 17.48 -1.73 21.86
C GLY A 180 17.45 -1.48 20.35
N ALA A 181 16.25 -1.44 19.76
CA ALA A 181 16.00 -1.24 18.33
C ALA A 181 16.08 0.25 17.91
N LEU A 182 15.79 1.18 18.84
CA LEU A 182 16.01 2.61 18.67
C LEU A 182 17.01 3.15 19.70
N LYS A 183 17.61 4.31 19.40
CA LYS A 183 18.33 5.12 20.39
C LYS A 183 17.33 5.99 21.17
N GLU A 184 17.71 6.31 22.41
CA GLU A 184 17.09 7.35 23.23
C GLU A 184 17.24 8.74 22.61
#